data_AF-A0A1W1H0F3-F1
#
_entry.id   AF-A0A1W1H0F3-F1
#
_cell.length_a   1.000
_cell.length_b   1.000
_cell.length_c   1.000
_cell.angle_alpha   90.00
_cell.angle_beta   90.00
_cell.angle_gamma   90.00
#
_symmetry.space_group_name_H-M   'P 1'
#
loop_
_entity.id
_entity.type
_entity.pdbx_description
1 polymer ?
#
loop_
_entity_poly.entity_id
_entity_poly.type
_entity_poly.pdbx_seq_one_letter_code
_entity_poly.pdbx_strand_id
1 'polypeptide(L)'
;MHEQDIAVRLERLEHGLRRRNLLAASMFALGASLALIGTSVATPDAGVVPEIRTYKLTVLDSEGRTRVQIAEDTSDIARNSRATGMTIYDAKGDERGGIGTMANGSAVMALDAPVGVGYKVRDRAGMRVAPDGTAVITALSNEGSFAASLVAQGNQGRLELSRKDSARGEISTRVLTFDSDSTKVEKAP
;
A
#
# COMPACT_ATOMS: atom_id res chain seq x y z
N MET A 1 -62.52 18.05 -60.72
CA MET A 1 -62.46 18.43 -59.29
C MET A 1 -62.12 17.26 -58.36
N HIS A 2 -62.56 16.02 -58.66
CA HIS A 2 -62.25 14.83 -57.82
C HIS A 2 -60.78 14.35 -57.89
N GLU A 3 -60.14 14.37 -59.06
CA GLU A 3 -58.75 13.88 -59.22
C GLU A 3 -57.70 14.78 -58.56
N GLN A 4 -57.93 16.09 -58.52
CA GLN A 4 -57.03 17.05 -57.87
C GLN A 4 -57.03 16.89 -56.34
N ASP A 5 -58.18 16.56 -55.72
CA ASP A 5 -58.26 16.28 -54.27
C ASP A 5 -57.56 14.95 -53.93
N ILE A 6 -57.62 13.96 -54.81
CA ILE A 6 -56.91 12.67 -54.63
C ILE A 6 -55.40 12.86 -54.70
N ALA A 7 -54.90 13.62 -55.68
CA ALA A 7 -53.46 13.88 -55.83
C ALA A 7 -52.87 14.61 -54.61
N VAL A 8 -53.57 15.63 -54.09
CA VAL A 8 -53.13 16.38 -52.90
C VAL A 8 -53.16 15.52 -51.63
N ARG A 9 -54.15 14.62 -51.50
CA ARG A 9 -54.19 13.64 -50.40
C ARG A 9 -53.08 12.61 -50.49
N LEU A 10 -52.73 12.16 -51.71
CA LEU A 10 -51.62 11.23 -51.93
C LEU A 10 -50.28 11.87 -51.56
N GLU A 11 -50.01 13.10 -52.01
CA GLU A 11 -48.76 13.80 -51.67
C GLU A 11 -48.61 14.03 -50.16
N ARG A 12 -49.71 14.36 -49.46
CA ARG A 12 -49.72 14.48 -47.99
C ARG A 12 -49.44 13.15 -47.30
N LEU A 13 -50.01 12.05 -47.82
CA LEU A 13 -49.76 10.70 -47.30
C LEU A 13 -48.32 10.26 -47.53
N GLU A 14 -47.76 10.51 -48.72
CA GLU A 14 -46.37 10.20 -49.03
C GLU A 14 -45.39 11.02 -48.19
N HIS A 15 -45.65 12.31 -47.98
CA HIS A 15 -44.85 13.13 -47.07
C HIS A 15 -44.95 12.66 -45.62
N GLY A 16 -46.14 12.25 -45.17
CA GLY A 16 -46.36 11.69 -43.83
C GLY A 16 -45.63 10.37 -43.62
N LEU A 17 -45.65 9.48 -44.62
CA LEU A 17 -44.96 8.18 -44.60
C LEU A 17 -43.45 8.33 -44.65
N ARG A 18 -42.91 9.21 -45.51
CA ARG A 18 -41.46 9.49 -45.57
C ARG A 18 -40.94 10.04 -44.23
N ARG A 19 -41.69 10.96 -43.61
CA ARG A 19 -41.31 11.53 -42.30
C ARG A 19 -41.37 10.48 -41.18
N ARG A 20 -42.37 9.60 -41.17
CA ARG A 20 -42.46 8.48 -40.21
C ARG A 20 -41.34 7.46 -40.40
N ASN A 21 -40.99 7.12 -41.64
CA ASN A 21 -39.90 6.20 -41.95
C ASN A 21 -38.53 6.76 -41.56
N LEU A 22 -38.31 8.07 -41.75
CA LEU A 22 -37.09 8.76 -41.28
C LEU A 22 -36.98 8.75 -39.75
N LEU A 23 -38.08 8.99 -39.04
CA LEU A 23 -38.12 8.92 -37.57
C LEU A 23 -37.84 7.50 -37.07
N ALA A 24 -38.45 6.49 -37.67
CA ALA A 24 -38.21 5.09 -37.33
C ALA A 24 -36.75 4.67 -37.59
N ALA A 25 -36.17 5.08 -38.72
CA ALA A 25 -34.76 4.83 -39.03
C ALA A 25 -33.82 5.53 -38.03
N SER A 26 -34.13 6.77 -37.63
CA SER A 26 -33.35 7.51 -36.63
C SER A 26 -33.41 6.86 -35.24
N MET A 27 -34.58 6.37 -34.82
CA MET A 27 -34.73 5.63 -33.56
C MET A 27 -34.01 4.29 -33.58
N PHE A 28 -34.01 3.59 -34.72
CA PHE A 28 -33.26 2.34 -34.88
C PHE A 28 -31.75 2.58 -34.82
N ALA A 29 -31.25 3.63 -35.49
CA ALA A 29 -29.85 4.03 -35.42
C ALA A 29 -29.43 4.44 -34.00
N LEU A 30 -30.30 5.15 -33.27
CA LEU A 30 -30.07 5.52 -31.87
C LEU A 30 -30.04 4.28 -30.96
N GLY A 31 -31.00 3.37 -31.13
CA GLY A 31 -31.04 2.11 -30.37
C GLY A 31 -29.83 1.21 -30.62
N ALA A 32 -29.38 1.11 -31.89
CA ALA A 32 -28.20 0.35 -32.26
C ALA A 32 -26.91 0.98 -31.69
N SER A 33 -26.81 2.31 -31.65
CA SER A 33 -25.66 3.01 -31.06
C SER A 33 -25.62 2.90 -29.53
N LEU A 34 -26.77 2.92 -28.85
CA LEU A 34 -26.87 2.65 -27.41
C LEU A 34 -26.50 1.20 -27.06
N ALA A 35 -26.89 0.22 -27.88
CA ALA A 35 -26.54 -1.18 -27.69
C ALA A 35 -25.03 -1.46 -27.85
N LEU A 36 -24.35 -0.72 -28.74
CA LEU A 36 -22.89 -0.80 -28.94
C LEU A 36 -22.08 -0.24 -27.76
N ILE A 37 -22.63 0.71 -26.99
CA ILE A 37 -21.98 1.23 -25.78
C ILE A 37 -22.02 0.17 -24.66
N GLY A 38 -23.12 -0.58 -24.54
CA GLY A 38 -23.31 -1.59 -23.50
C GLY A 38 -22.42 -2.85 -23.64
N THR A 39 -21.92 -3.17 -24.83
CA THR A 39 -21.04 -4.33 -25.05
C THR A 39 -19.54 -4.01 -24.92
N SER A 40 -19.19 -2.72 -24.81
CA SER A 40 -17.79 -2.27 -24.72
C SER A 40 -17.22 -2.30 -23.30
N VAL A 41 -18.04 -2.60 -22.28
CA VAL A 41 -17.55 -2.99 -20.96
C VAL A 41 -17.18 -4.47 -21.00
N ALA A 42 -16.29 -4.83 -21.92
CA ALA A 42 -15.53 -6.05 -21.80
C ALA A 42 -14.77 -5.93 -20.48
N THR A 43 -15.17 -6.74 -19.50
CA THR A 43 -14.30 -7.02 -18.36
C THR A 43 -12.96 -7.45 -18.95
N PRO A 44 -11.86 -6.71 -18.76
CA PRO A 44 -10.58 -7.16 -19.22
C PRO A 44 -10.36 -8.50 -18.54
N ASP A 45 -10.25 -9.56 -19.34
CA ASP A 45 -9.67 -10.80 -18.87
C ASP A 45 -8.27 -10.38 -18.38
N ALA A 46 -8.11 -10.30 -17.05
CA ALA A 46 -6.96 -9.65 -16.43
C ALA A 46 -5.76 -10.59 -16.60
N GLY A 47 -5.21 -10.62 -17.81
CA GLY A 47 -4.00 -11.32 -18.14
C GLY A 47 -2.87 -10.82 -17.25
N VAL A 48 -1.93 -11.71 -16.95
CA VAL A 48 -0.69 -11.35 -16.26
C VAL A 48 0.06 -10.34 -17.15
N VAL A 49 0.25 -9.12 -16.63
CA VAL A 49 1.12 -8.14 -17.28
C VAL A 49 2.59 -8.43 -16.93
N PRO A 50 3.54 -8.36 -17.88
CA PRO A 50 4.94 -8.66 -17.59
C PRO A 50 5.62 -7.66 -16.64
N GLU A 51 5.24 -6.38 -16.67
CA GLU A 51 5.85 -5.32 -15.86
C GLU A 51 4.83 -4.22 -15.54
N ILE A 52 4.89 -3.69 -14.32
CA ILE A 52 4.16 -2.49 -13.90
C ILE A 52 5.18 -1.46 -13.45
N ARG A 53 5.27 -0.33 -14.16
CA ARG A 53 6.05 0.85 -13.75
C ARG A 53 5.11 1.91 -13.22
N THR A 54 5.25 2.24 -11.94
CA THR A 54 4.46 3.28 -11.29
C THR A 54 5.27 3.95 -10.19
N TYR A 55 4.97 5.20 -9.89
CA TYR A 55 5.49 5.88 -8.71
C TYR A 55 4.80 5.41 -7.42
N LYS A 56 3.58 4.90 -7.54
CA LYS A 56 2.75 4.49 -6.40
C LYS A 56 1.81 3.35 -6.78
N LEU A 57 1.79 2.32 -5.96
CA LEU A 57 0.77 1.27 -5.98
C LEU A 57 0.05 1.26 -4.62
N THR A 58 -1.27 1.40 -4.64
CA THR A 58 -2.09 1.36 -3.42
C THR A 58 -3.07 0.20 -3.51
N VAL A 59 -3.05 -0.68 -2.53
CA VAL A 59 -4.02 -1.76 -2.37
C VAL A 59 -5.06 -1.32 -1.34
N LEU A 60 -6.33 -1.37 -1.74
CA LEU A 60 -7.48 -1.04 -0.90
C LEU A 60 -8.19 -2.31 -0.44
N ASP A 61 -8.86 -2.25 0.71
CA ASP A 61 -9.87 -3.26 1.08
C ASP A 61 -11.25 -2.95 0.44
N SER A 62 -12.24 -3.80 0.72
CA SER A 62 -13.60 -3.67 0.19
C SER A 62 -14.34 -2.40 0.64
N GLU A 63 -13.88 -1.75 1.69
CA GLU A 63 -14.43 -0.49 2.20
C GLU A 63 -13.66 0.72 1.62
N GLY A 64 -12.69 0.49 0.73
CA GLY A 64 -11.87 1.54 0.12
C GLY A 64 -10.71 2.04 0.99
N ARG A 65 -10.40 1.36 2.11
CA ARG A 65 -9.31 1.76 3.00
C ARG A 65 -7.98 1.23 2.48
N THR A 66 -6.92 2.03 2.58
CA THR A 66 -5.57 1.59 2.22
C THR A 66 -5.09 0.49 3.16
N ARG A 67 -4.60 -0.62 2.59
CA ARG A 67 -4.02 -1.75 3.35
C ARG A 67 -2.55 -1.95 3.07
N VAL A 68 -2.13 -1.69 1.84
CA VAL A 68 -0.73 -1.75 1.41
C VAL A 68 -0.46 -0.57 0.50
N GLN A 69 0.68 0.07 0.68
CA GLN A 69 1.17 1.10 -0.23
C GLN A 69 2.61 0.79 -0.61
N ILE A 70 2.91 0.74 -1.91
CA ILE A 70 4.28 0.68 -2.43
C ILE A 70 4.57 2.03 -3.06
N ALA A 71 5.46 2.81 -2.43
CA ALA A 71 5.81 4.16 -2.85
C ALA A 71 7.15 4.59 -2.24
N GLU A 72 7.67 5.72 -2.71
CA GLU A 72 8.67 6.49 -1.98
C GLU A 72 7.99 7.27 -0.84
N ASP A 73 8.71 7.48 0.27
CA ASP A 73 8.28 8.37 1.34
C ASP A 73 7.90 9.76 0.81
N THR A 74 6.89 10.37 1.42
CA THR A 74 6.55 11.77 1.16
C THR A 74 7.63 12.70 1.68
N SER A 75 7.78 13.88 1.06
CA SER A 75 8.88 14.82 1.35
C SER A 75 8.81 15.50 2.71
N ASP A 76 7.69 15.38 3.41
CA ASP A 76 7.40 15.96 4.72
C ASP A 76 7.75 15.05 5.89
N ILE A 77 8.13 13.79 5.65
CA ILE A 77 8.56 12.88 6.71
C ILE A 77 10.03 13.15 7.02
N ALA A 78 10.30 13.65 8.23
CA ALA A 78 11.65 13.79 8.76
C ALA A 78 12.26 12.40 9.04
N ARG A 79 12.87 11.80 8.01
CA ARG A 79 13.69 10.58 8.15
C ARG A 79 15.17 10.91 8.00
N ASN A 80 16.00 10.15 8.70
CA ASN A 80 17.46 10.19 8.54
C ASN A 80 17.91 9.79 7.12
N SER A 81 17.04 9.12 6.36
CA SER A 81 17.21 8.81 4.94
C SER A 81 15.85 8.56 4.29
N ARG A 82 15.64 9.04 3.07
CA ARG A 82 14.47 8.70 2.25
C ARG A 82 14.41 7.19 2.01
N ALA A 83 13.22 6.61 2.07
CA ALA A 83 13.00 5.21 1.75
C ALA A 83 12.01 5.03 0.60
N THR A 84 12.19 3.93 -0.12
CA THR A 84 11.22 3.41 -1.09
C THR A 84 10.91 1.98 -0.70
N GLY A 85 9.63 1.66 -0.62
CA GLY A 85 9.24 0.37 -0.10
C GLY A 85 7.74 0.18 -0.01
N MET A 86 7.36 -0.81 0.80
CA MET A 86 5.99 -1.19 1.10
C MET A 86 5.65 -0.82 2.54
N THR A 87 4.57 -0.08 2.74
CA THR A 87 3.95 0.19 4.05
C THR A 87 2.64 -0.59 4.18
N ILE A 88 2.40 -1.14 5.35
CA ILE A 88 1.20 -1.93 5.68
C ILE A 88 0.37 -1.14 6.67
N TYR A 89 -0.96 -1.16 6.52
CA TYR A 89 -1.89 -0.44 7.37
C TYR A 89 -2.93 -1.39 7.98
N ASP A 90 -3.45 -1.06 9.17
CA ASP A 90 -4.58 -1.77 9.78
C ASP A 90 -5.95 -1.25 9.31
N ALA A 91 -7.04 -1.79 9.86
CA ALA A 91 -8.40 -1.45 9.45
C ALA A 91 -8.83 -0.02 9.84
N LYS A 92 -8.07 0.64 10.72
CA LYS A 92 -8.28 2.04 11.09
C LYS A 92 -7.49 2.99 10.19
N GLY A 93 -6.63 2.45 9.32
CA GLY A 93 -5.70 3.22 8.50
C GLY A 93 -4.39 3.53 9.21
N ASP A 94 -4.13 2.96 10.38
CA ASP A 94 -2.88 3.17 11.10
C ASP A 94 -1.77 2.30 10.50
N GLU A 95 -0.58 2.88 10.28
CA GLU A 95 0.61 2.14 9.83
C GLU A 95 0.96 1.02 10.83
N ARG A 96 1.30 -0.17 10.30
CA ARG A 96 1.70 -1.38 11.03
C ARG A 96 3.13 -1.81 10.72
N GLY A 97 3.92 -0.91 10.14
CA GLY A 97 5.27 -1.14 9.68
C GLY A 97 5.34 -1.34 8.16
N GLY A 98 6.47 -1.87 7.71
CA GLY A 98 6.78 -1.97 6.29
C GLY A 98 8.15 -2.59 6.02
N ILE A 99 8.52 -2.60 4.74
CA ILE A 99 9.83 -3.01 4.24
C ILE A 99 10.28 -2.01 3.18
N GLY A 100 11.55 -1.61 3.19
CA GLY A 100 12.06 -0.69 2.19
C GLY A 100 13.57 -0.61 2.15
N THR A 101 14.07 -0.04 1.05
CA THR A 101 15.46 0.39 0.93
C THR A 101 15.55 1.88 1.17
N MET A 102 16.65 2.29 1.78
CA MET A 102 16.92 3.69 2.08
C MET A 102 18.00 4.24 1.14
N ALA A 103 17.92 5.53 0.83
CA ALA A 103 18.89 6.22 -0.01
C ALA A 103 20.34 6.13 0.50
N ASN A 104 20.55 5.93 1.81
CA ASN A 104 21.87 5.68 2.39
C ASN A 104 22.42 4.26 2.13
N GLY A 105 21.70 3.39 1.41
CA GLY A 105 22.11 2.02 1.08
C GLY A 105 21.64 0.95 2.08
N SER A 106 20.91 1.32 3.13
CA SER A 106 20.37 0.34 4.07
C SER A 106 19.06 -0.29 3.58
N ALA A 107 18.77 -1.50 4.05
CA ALA A 107 17.47 -2.16 3.89
C ALA A 107 16.86 -2.42 5.27
N VAL A 108 15.56 -2.19 5.40
CA VAL A 108 14.83 -2.33 6.67
C VAL A 108 13.51 -3.05 6.44
N MET A 109 13.13 -3.88 7.41
CA MET A 109 11.77 -4.31 7.63
C MET A 109 11.42 -4.03 9.09
N ALA A 110 10.27 -3.43 9.35
CA ALA A 110 9.81 -3.09 10.68
C ALA A 110 8.32 -3.44 10.83
N LEU A 111 7.93 -3.79 12.06
CA LEU A 111 6.58 -4.07 12.47
C LEU A 111 6.23 -3.21 13.68
N ASP A 112 5.09 -2.54 13.59
CA ASP A 112 4.65 -1.60 14.60
C ASP A 112 3.54 -2.21 15.47
N ALA A 113 3.56 -1.86 16.76
CA ALA A 113 2.45 -2.05 17.68
C ALA A 113 1.20 -1.30 17.17
N PRO A 114 -0.02 -1.77 17.52
CA PRO A 114 -1.22 -0.97 17.30
C PRO A 114 -1.11 0.41 17.98
N VAL A 115 -1.82 1.40 17.46
CA VAL A 115 -1.92 2.71 18.13
C VAL A 115 -2.45 2.51 19.55
N GLY A 116 -1.77 3.13 20.52
CA GLY A 116 -2.12 3.05 21.94
C GLY A 116 -1.56 1.83 22.68
N VAL A 117 -0.77 0.96 22.04
CA VAL A 117 -0.20 -0.24 22.67
C VAL A 117 1.28 -0.05 23.01
N GLY A 118 1.60 -0.11 24.30
CA GLY A 118 2.96 -0.01 24.82
C GLY A 118 3.53 1.41 24.75
N TYR A 119 4.85 1.51 24.58
CA TYR A 119 5.58 2.77 24.53
C TYR A 119 5.21 3.62 23.31
N LYS A 120 5.43 4.94 23.41
CA LYS A 120 5.06 5.95 22.41
C LYS A 120 5.66 5.70 21.02
N VAL A 121 6.89 5.19 20.95
CA VAL A 121 7.50 4.70 19.70
C VAL A 121 6.89 3.33 19.42
N ARG A 122 6.29 3.17 18.26
CA ARG A 122 5.45 2.00 17.95
C ARG A 122 6.23 0.81 17.40
N ASP A 123 7.43 0.99 16.88
CA ASP A 123 8.29 -0.11 16.43
C ASP A 123 8.40 -1.20 17.51
N ARG A 124 8.11 -2.45 17.15
CA ARG A 124 8.15 -3.61 18.06
C ARG A 124 9.06 -4.72 17.60
N ALA A 125 9.18 -4.92 16.30
CA ALA A 125 10.10 -5.89 15.76
C ALA A 125 10.64 -5.36 14.44
N GLY A 126 11.87 -5.72 14.11
CA GLY A 126 12.42 -5.34 12.84
C GLY A 126 13.71 -6.03 12.53
N MET A 127 14.14 -5.86 11.29
CA MET A 127 15.44 -6.24 10.82
C MET A 127 16.00 -5.14 9.93
N ARG A 128 17.32 -4.99 9.98
CA ARG A 128 18.04 -3.99 9.20
C ARG A 128 19.34 -4.59 8.71
N VAL A 129 19.67 -4.31 7.45
CA VAL A 129 21.03 -4.42 6.94
C VAL A 129 21.52 -3.00 6.69
N ALA A 130 22.56 -2.61 7.42
CA ALA A 130 23.21 -1.31 7.27
C ALA A 130 24.09 -1.29 6.01
N PRO A 131 24.52 -0.10 5.54
CA PRO A 131 25.30 0.02 4.31
C PRO A 131 26.67 -0.67 4.39
N ASP A 132 27.20 -0.86 5.60
CA ASP A 132 28.45 -1.58 5.88
C ASP A 132 28.26 -3.12 5.95
N GLY A 133 27.05 -3.61 5.71
CA GLY A 133 26.70 -5.03 5.79
C GLY A 133 26.33 -5.51 7.20
N THR A 134 26.36 -4.66 8.23
CA THR A 134 25.92 -5.04 9.57
C THR A 134 24.43 -5.41 9.54
N ALA A 135 24.10 -6.63 9.95
CA ALA A 135 22.74 -7.13 10.02
C ALA A 135 22.24 -7.17 11.46
N VAL A 136 21.02 -6.70 11.68
CA VAL A 136 20.36 -6.71 13.00
C VAL A 136 18.96 -7.27 12.83
N ILE A 137 18.55 -8.16 13.72
CA ILE A 137 17.16 -8.57 13.95
C ILE A 137 16.85 -8.23 15.39
N THR A 138 15.75 -7.53 15.65
CA THR A 138 15.48 -6.98 16.98
C THR A 138 14.01 -6.99 17.34
N ALA A 139 13.75 -7.07 18.64
CA ALA A 139 12.44 -6.89 19.25
C ALA A 139 12.53 -5.85 20.37
N LEU A 140 11.57 -4.93 20.39
CA LEU A 140 11.40 -3.94 21.44
C LEU A 140 10.30 -4.40 22.40
N SER A 141 10.53 -4.22 23.69
CA SER A 141 9.51 -4.39 24.71
C SER A 141 8.44 -3.30 24.60
N ASN A 142 7.26 -3.57 25.15
CA ASN A 142 6.23 -2.54 25.32
C ASN A 142 6.64 -1.40 26.25
N GLU A 143 7.79 -1.49 26.94
CA GLU A 143 8.35 -0.40 27.74
C GLU A 143 9.29 0.52 26.95
N GLY A 144 9.47 0.27 25.65
CA GLY A 144 10.25 1.13 24.74
C GLY A 144 11.75 0.86 24.77
N SER A 145 12.18 -0.22 25.41
CA SER A 145 13.58 -0.69 25.38
C SER A 145 13.70 -1.89 24.45
N PHE A 146 14.86 -2.05 23.81
CA PHE A 146 15.20 -3.32 23.17
C PHE A 146 15.08 -4.45 24.19
N ALA A 147 14.42 -5.54 23.82
CA ALA A 147 14.27 -6.74 24.63
C ALA A 147 15.20 -7.85 24.15
N ALA A 148 15.37 -7.96 22.82
CA ALA A 148 16.28 -8.91 22.20
C ALA A 148 16.83 -8.36 20.89
N SER A 149 18.11 -8.60 20.62
CA SER A 149 18.76 -8.28 19.34
C SER A 149 19.74 -9.38 18.94
N LEU A 150 19.60 -9.90 17.73
CA LEU A 150 20.62 -10.70 17.06
C LEU A 150 21.38 -9.78 16.10
N VAL A 151 22.69 -9.67 16.28
CA VAL A 151 23.56 -8.78 15.49
C VAL A 151 24.65 -9.60 14.83
N ALA A 152 24.86 -9.38 13.53
CA ALA A 152 25.98 -9.91 12.78
C ALA A 152 26.78 -8.76 12.16
N GLN A 153 28.09 -8.75 12.40
CA GLN A 153 28.99 -7.70 11.92
C GLN A 153 30.35 -8.31 11.58
N GLY A 154 30.80 -8.12 10.34
CA GLY A 154 32.03 -8.73 9.84
C GLY A 154 31.97 -10.27 9.97
N ASN A 155 32.91 -10.86 10.70
CA ASN A 155 32.96 -12.29 11.00
C ASN A 155 32.39 -12.67 12.38
N GLN A 156 31.72 -11.74 13.06
CA GLN A 156 31.22 -11.91 14.42
C GLN A 156 29.70 -11.90 14.48
N GLY A 157 29.15 -12.68 15.40
CA GLY A 157 27.75 -12.66 15.78
C GLY A 157 27.59 -12.43 17.28
N ARG A 158 26.52 -11.72 17.68
CA ARG A 158 26.13 -11.60 19.08
C ARG A 158 24.63 -11.60 19.28
N LEU A 159 24.19 -12.14 20.41
CA LEU A 159 22.84 -12.06 20.93
C LEU A 159 22.83 -11.14 22.15
N GLU A 160 21.98 -10.12 22.12
CA GLU A 160 21.72 -9.23 23.24
C GLU A 160 20.32 -9.52 23.78
N LEU A 161 20.20 -9.73 25.09
CA LEU A 161 18.94 -9.88 25.80
C LEU A 161 18.86 -8.81 26.88
N SER A 162 17.85 -7.97 26.81
CA SER A 162 17.76 -6.76 27.62
C SER A 162 16.48 -6.76 28.45
N ARG A 163 16.59 -6.25 29.68
CA ARG A 163 15.46 -6.03 30.59
C ARG A 163 15.61 -4.66 31.23
N LYS A 164 14.55 -3.86 31.13
CA LYS A 164 14.42 -2.59 31.86
C LYS A 164 13.93 -2.87 33.28
N ASP A 165 14.60 -2.28 34.26
CA ASP A 165 14.15 -2.20 35.64
C ASP A 165 13.69 -0.76 35.89
N SER A 166 12.38 -0.55 35.80
CA SER A 166 11.77 0.77 35.96
C SER A 166 11.86 1.29 37.41
N ALA A 167 11.96 0.41 38.41
CA ALA A 167 12.08 0.82 39.81
C ALA A 167 13.49 1.38 40.09
N ARG A 168 14.50 0.81 39.44
CA ARG A 168 15.90 1.23 39.58
C ARG A 168 16.33 2.26 38.55
N GLY A 169 15.53 2.48 37.50
CA GLY A 169 15.91 3.33 36.38
C GLY A 169 17.13 2.76 35.63
N GLU A 170 17.20 1.43 35.50
CA GLU A 170 18.34 0.71 34.93
C GLU A 170 17.88 -0.16 33.74
N ILE A 171 18.79 -0.45 32.82
CA ILE A 171 18.63 -1.49 31.80
C ILE A 171 19.78 -2.49 32.00
N SER A 172 19.44 -3.76 32.18
CA SER A 172 20.39 -4.86 32.19
C SER A 172 20.38 -5.54 30.83
N THR A 173 21.56 -5.70 30.22
CA THR A 173 21.73 -6.39 28.93
C THR A 173 22.72 -7.52 29.09
N ARG A 174 22.26 -8.75 28.86
CA ARG A 174 23.13 -9.91 28.69
C ARG A 174 23.58 -9.98 27.24
N VAL A 175 24.88 -10.09 27.03
CA VAL A 175 25.51 -10.18 25.71
C VAL A 175 26.19 -11.54 25.60
N LEU A 176 25.72 -12.35 24.66
CA LEU A 176 26.34 -13.61 24.28
C LEU A 176 27.03 -13.42 22.93
N THR A 177 28.29 -13.79 22.86
CA THR A 177 29.10 -13.87 21.63
C THR A 177 29.62 -15.30 21.50
N PHE A 178 30.39 -15.58 20.45
CA PHE A 178 31.06 -16.88 20.33
C PHE A 178 32.04 -17.13 21.49
N ASP A 179 32.78 -16.10 21.91
CA ASP A 179 33.87 -16.21 22.89
C ASP A 179 33.48 -15.83 24.33
N SER A 180 32.30 -15.24 24.55
CA SER A 180 31.94 -14.70 25.86
C SER A 180 30.44 -14.62 26.14
N ASP A 181 30.12 -14.62 27.42
CA ASP A 181 28.79 -14.36 27.98
C ASP A 181 28.95 -13.39 29.14
N SER A 182 28.37 -12.19 29.02
CA SER A 182 28.53 -11.12 29.98
C SER A 182 27.23 -10.37 30.20
N THR A 183 27.11 -9.68 31.34
CA THR A 183 25.96 -8.80 31.61
C THR A 183 26.46 -7.40 31.90
N LYS A 184 25.87 -6.42 31.22
CA LYS A 184 26.07 -4.99 31.44
C LYS A 184 24.83 -4.39 32.07
N VAL A 185 25.01 -3.41 32.96
CA VAL A 185 23.93 -2.61 33.54
C VAL A 185 24.21 -1.15 33.26
N GLU A 186 23.21 -0.44 32.74
CA GLU A 186 23.28 0.98 32.39
C GLU A 186 22.09 1.73 32.96
N LYS A 187 22.21 3.06 33.11
CA LYS A 187 21.06 3.90 33.44
C LYS A 187 20.09 3.95 32.26
N ALA A 188 18.81 3.78 32.52
CA ALA A 188 17.77 3.95 31.52
C ALA A 188 17.70 5.44 31.10
N PRO A 189 17.51 5.73 29.80
CA PRO A 189 17.28 7.08 29.30
C PRO A 189 15.92 7.64 29.72
#